data_AF-A0AAN0K376-F1
#
_entry.id   AF-A0AAN0K376-F1
#
_cell.length_a   1.000
_cell.length_b   1.000
_cell.length_c   1.000
_cell.angle_alpha   90.00
_cell.angle_beta   90.00
_cell.angle_gamma   90.00
#
_symmetry.space_group_name_H-M   'P 1'
#
loop_
_entity.id
_entity.type
_entity.pdbx_description
1 polymer ?
#
loop_
_entity_poly.entity_id
_entity_poly.type
_entity_poly.pdbx_seq_one_letter_code
_entity_poly.pdbx_strand_id
1 'polypeptide(L)'
;MDQHYAQEDSRSCEGYACLMFYEKNSFVYFTAVPVKMLAALLEYIKDHHRFADIGPIYYFHFKWSNGFIELNFNEKPSTGWTVIPLIKPCRLYQKDIDSFDGTDESIPPYCFISFQGSPNAVPTLHYSVPLVGVVDPVTLFIHRTLKSTAPPSAPYTGLVYHEKKEDQHLVIFTAARLKDISNAITCIENQYPLARINQLIGFDFDSNHDHIELIFDAPQDQSITGWTIEPHSTKLLKDQVDRFSFTKDLLPSCLVSVYGSPDAVPTLHYSVPLVGVADPKTIDLLLKSSMTSLQ
;
A
#
# COMPACT_ATOMS: atom_id res chain seq x y z
N MET A 1 -52.39 27.71 7.97
CA MET A 1 -52.25 26.35 8.55
C MET A 1 -51.23 25.68 7.67
N ASP A 2 -49.96 25.95 7.99
CA ASP A 2 -48.83 25.76 7.09
C ASP A 2 -48.38 24.31 7.09
N GLN A 3 -48.37 23.72 5.91
CA GLN A 3 -47.84 22.40 5.65
C GLN A 3 -46.32 22.52 5.51
N HIS A 4 -45.60 22.21 6.58
CA HIS A 4 -44.17 21.95 6.48
C HIS A 4 -43.97 20.59 5.78
N TYR A 5 -43.58 20.65 4.51
CA TYR A 5 -42.97 19.54 3.80
C TYR A 5 -41.70 19.15 4.55
N ALA A 6 -41.70 17.95 5.13
CA ALA A 6 -40.47 17.27 5.48
C ALA A 6 -39.75 16.95 4.17
N GLN A 7 -38.68 17.69 3.94
CA GLN A 7 -37.69 17.39 2.91
C GLN A 7 -37.11 16.01 3.26
N GLU A 8 -37.59 14.98 2.59
CA GLU A 8 -36.93 13.68 2.54
C GLU A 8 -35.54 13.94 1.95
N ASP A 9 -34.58 14.04 2.85
CA ASP A 9 -33.17 14.04 2.57
C ASP A 9 -32.90 12.74 1.80
N SER A 10 -32.75 12.87 0.48
CA SER A 10 -32.29 11.83 -0.43
C SER A 10 -30.91 11.38 0.04
N ARG A 11 -30.85 10.52 1.05
CA ARG A 11 -29.65 9.77 1.40
C ARG A 11 -29.26 9.01 0.15
N SER A 12 -28.18 9.44 -0.50
CA SER A 12 -27.54 8.61 -1.50
C SER A 12 -27.26 7.26 -0.84
N CYS A 13 -27.90 6.22 -1.35
CA CYS A 13 -27.77 4.84 -0.92
C CYS A 13 -26.43 4.27 -1.45
N GLU A 14 -25.34 5.02 -1.31
CA GLU A 14 -24.02 4.59 -1.78
C GLU A 14 -23.28 4.00 -0.58
N GLY A 15 -23.49 2.70 -0.39
CA GLY A 15 -22.70 1.91 0.57
C GLY A 15 -21.24 1.80 0.14
N TYR A 16 -20.43 1.28 1.04
CA TYR A 16 -19.00 1.04 0.84
C TYR A 16 -18.72 -0.45 0.91
N ALA A 17 -17.67 -0.88 0.21
CA ALA A 17 -17.14 -2.23 0.28
C ALA A 17 -15.72 -2.18 0.85
N CYS A 18 -15.37 -3.13 1.72
CA CYS A 18 -14.00 -3.35 2.15
C CYS A 18 -13.64 -4.82 2.02
N LEU A 19 -12.35 -5.09 1.85
CA LEU A 19 -11.82 -6.44 1.74
C LEU A 19 -10.38 -6.48 2.24
N MET A 20 -9.91 -7.70 2.48
CA MET A 20 -8.49 -7.99 2.65
C MET A 20 -8.00 -8.85 1.48
N PHE A 21 -6.79 -8.59 0.98
CA PHE A 21 -6.12 -9.51 0.06
C PHE A 21 -4.69 -9.82 0.50
N TYR A 22 -4.20 -10.95 0.02
CA TYR A 22 -3.04 -11.64 0.54
C TYR A 22 -2.06 -11.95 -0.59
N GLU A 23 -0.92 -11.26 -0.60
CA GLU A 23 0.17 -11.69 -1.46
C GLU A 23 0.98 -12.82 -0.81
N LYS A 24 1.50 -13.74 -1.63
CA LYS A 24 2.26 -14.91 -1.16
C LYS A 24 3.51 -14.47 -0.39
N ASN A 25 3.58 -14.87 0.88
CA ASN A 25 4.66 -14.55 1.81
C ASN A 25 4.85 -13.04 2.08
N SER A 26 3.83 -12.23 1.77
CA SER A 26 3.84 -10.77 1.92
C SER A 26 2.83 -10.32 2.99
N PHE A 27 2.68 -9.01 3.10
CA PHE A 27 1.71 -8.31 3.92
C PHE A 27 0.26 -8.70 3.56
N VAL A 28 -0.64 -8.46 4.51
CA VAL A 28 -2.07 -8.43 4.27
C VAL A 28 -2.45 -6.99 4.03
N TYR A 29 -3.15 -6.76 2.93
CA TYR A 29 -3.63 -5.46 2.50
C TYR A 29 -5.08 -5.35 2.92
N PHE A 30 -5.42 -4.28 3.63
CA PHE A 30 -6.79 -3.90 3.90
C PHE A 30 -7.13 -2.64 3.10
N THR A 31 -8.26 -2.68 2.40
CA THR A 31 -8.71 -1.57 1.55
C THR A 31 -10.22 -1.44 1.57
N ALA A 32 -10.69 -0.27 1.14
CA ALA A 32 -12.10 0.02 0.99
C ALA A 32 -12.33 0.99 -0.17
N VAL A 33 -13.48 0.85 -0.81
CA VAL A 33 -13.94 1.68 -1.94
C VAL A 33 -15.46 1.90 -1.84
N PRO A 34 -16.02 2.92 -2.49
CA PRO A 34 -17.46 3.00 -2.74
C PRO A 34 -17.94 1.72 -3.47
N VAL A 35 -19.14 1.21 -3.17
CA VAL A 35 -19.64 -0.05 -3.77
C VAL A 35 -19.63 0.00 -5.30
N LYS A 36 -19.93 1.15 -5.90
CA LYS A 36 -19.89 1.36 -7.36
C LYS A 36 -18.49 1.15 -7.97
N MET A 37 -17.45 1.26 -7.18
CA MET A 37 -16.04 1.08 -7.58
C MET A 37 -15.49 -0.31 -7.26
N LEU A 38 -16.30 -1.22 -6.70
CA LEU A 38 -15.84 -2.55 -6.32
C LEU A 38 -15.30 -3.35 -7.52
N ALA A 39 -15.93 -3.25 -8.69
CA ALA A 39 -15.45 -3.94 -9.88
C ALA A 39 -14.06 -3.46 -10.28
N ALA A 40 -13.85 -2.14 -10.34
CA ALA A 40 -12.56 -1.54 -10.66
C ALA A 40 -11.48 -1.87 -9.62
N LEU A 41 -11.82 -1.93 -8.33
CA LEU A 41 -10.89 -2.40 -7.30
C LEU A 41 -10.43 -3.84 -7.55
N LEU A 42 -11.33 -4.74 -7.94
CA LEU A 42 -10.98 -6.13 -8.20
C LEU A 42 -10.12 -6.28 -9.45
N GLU A 43 -10.31 -5.43 -10.47
CA GLU A 43 -9.43 -5.34 -11.64
C GLU A 43 -8.05 -4.81 -11.25
N TYR A 44 -7.99 -3.71 -10.50
CA TYR A 44 -6.74 -3.16 -9.97
C TYR A 44 -5.91 -4.22 -9.23
N ILE A 45 -6.53 -5.00 -8.34
CA ILE A 45 -5.85 -6.07 -7.60
C ILE A 45 -5.37 -7.18 -8.53
N LYS A 46 -6.13 -7.55 -9.57
CA LYS A 46 -5.68 -8.57 -10.53
C LYS A 46 -4.46 -8.11 -11.33
N ASP A 47 -4.42 -6.83 -11.71
CA ASP A 47 -3.37 -6.30 -12.57
C ASP A 47 -2.08 -6.03 -11.78
N HIS A 48 -2.20 -5.39 -10.62
CA HIS A 48 -1.05 -4.95 -9.80
C HIS A 48 -0.62 -5.99 -8.75
N HIS A 49 -1.54 -6.88 -8.37
CA HIS A 49 -1.32 -7.92 -7.36
C HIS A 49 -1.71 -9.29 -7.91
N ARG A 50 -1.27 -9.61 -9.13
CA ARG A 50 -1.64 -10.83 -9.91
C ARG A 50 -1.56 -12.18 -9.19
N PHE A 51 -0.83 -12.26 -8.09
CA PHE A 51 -0.69 -13.47 -7.27
C PHE A 51 -1.40 -13.39 -5.92
N ALA A 52 -2.19 -12.35 -5.68
CA ALA A 52 -2.91 -12.15 -4.45
C ALA A 52 -4.16 -13.02 -4.39
N ASP A 53 -4.38 -13.62 -3.22
CA ASP A 53 -5.64 -14.24 -2.88
C ASP A 53 -6.56 -13.15 -2.31
N ILE A 54 -7.76 -12.99 -2.85
CA ILE A 54 -8.75 -12.01 -2.36
C ILE A 54 -9.63 -12.68 -1.31
N GLY A 55 -9.74 -12.05 -0.13
CA GLY A 55 -10.60 -12.49 0.95
C GLY A 55 -12.07 -12.10 0.76
N PRO A 56 -12.93 -12.38 1.75
CA PRO A 56 -14.33 -12.00 1.68
C PRO A 56 -14.51 -10.48 1.56
N ILE A 57 -15.51 -10.08 0.78
CA ILE A 57 -15.93 -8.69 0.62
C ILE A 57 -17.01 -8.40 1.67
N TYR A 58 -16.85 -7.31 2.39
CA TYR A 58 -17.80 -6.84 3.40
C TYR A 58 -18.38 -5.50 2.97
N TYR A 59 -19.66 -5.29 3.25
CA TYR A 59 -20.36 -4.05 2.95
C TYR A 59 -20.63 -3.28 4.23
N PHE A 60 -20.50 -1.95 4.17
CA PHE A 60 -20.70 -1.10 5.34
C PHE A 60 -21.16 0.31 4.96
N HIS A 61 -21.59 1.05 5.97
CA HIS A 61 -21.81 2.50 5.91
C HIS A 61 -20.99 3.17 7.01
N PHE A 62 -20.45 4.36 6.74
CA PHE A 62 -19.76 5.15 7.76
C PHE A 62 -20.74 5.60 8.84
N LYS A 63 -20.29 5.51 10.09
CA LYS A 63 -21.04 6.00 11.26
C LYS A 63 -21.18 7.52 11.28
N TRP A 64 -20.19 8.22 10.70
CA TRP A 64 -20.11 9.69 10.68
C TRP A 64 -19.73 10.17 9.29
N SER A 65 -20.23 11.34 8.89
CA SER A 65 -19.80 12.01 7.66
C SER A 65 -18.35 12.46 7.76
N ASN A 66 -17.61 12.35 6.66
CA ASN A 66 -16.16 12.59 6.59
C ASN A 66 -15.39 11.80 7.65
N GLY A 67 -15.87 10.60 7.96
CA GLY A 67 -15.34 9.75 9.00
C GLY A 67 -14.11 8.97 8.56
N PHE A 68 -13.83 7.92 9.32
CA PHE A 68 -12.82 6.92 9.01
C PHE A 68 -13.33 5.55 9.41
N ILE A 69 -12.77 4.52 8.79
CA ILE A 69 -12.84 3.14 9.29
C ILE A 69 -11.48 2.72 9.81
N GLU A 70 -11.46 1.89 10.84
CA GLU A 70 -10.22 1.43 11.47
C GLU A 70 -10.30 -0.04 11.84
N LEU A 71 -9.24 -0.78 11.51
CA LEU A 71 -9.06 -2.15 11.96
C LEU A 71 -8.60 -2.16 13.43
N ASN A 72 -9.40 -2.76 14.30
CA ASN A 72 -9.10 -2.82 15.71
C ASN A 72 -8.36 -4.12 16.07
N PHE A 73 -7.08 -3.99 16.48
CA PHE A 73 -6.21 -5.11 16.85
C PHE A 73 -6.11 -5.34 18.37
N ASN A 74 -7.15 -5.01 19.14
CA ASN A 74 -7.14 -5.18 20.60
C ASN A 74 -7.24 -6.65 21.06
N GLU A 75 -7.71 -7.55 20.19
CA GLU A 75 -7.77 -8.98 20.52
C GLU A 75 -6.38 -9.60 20.52
N LYS A 76 -6.14 -10.56 21.43
CA LYS A 76 -4.87 -11.28 21.46
C LYS A 76 -4.91 -12.38 20.38
N PRO A 77 -3.91 -12.47 19.48
CA PRO A 77 -3.86 -13.56 18.51
C PRO A 77 -3.62 -14.92 19.18
N SER A 78 -3.88 -15.99 18.44
CA SER A 78 -3.63 -17.37 18.89
C SER A 78 -2.18 -17.60 19.30
N THR A 79 -1.93 -18.59 20.15
CA THR A 79 -0.60 -18.86 20.73
C THR A 79 0.51 -18.88 19.68
N GLY A 80 1.57 -18.11 19.95
CA GLY A 80 2.78 -17.98 19.13
C GLY A 80 2.62 -17.11 17.88
N TRP A 81 1.43 -16.57 17.60
CA TRP A 81 1.26 -15.58 16.55
C TRP A 81 1.41 -14.16 17.10
N THR A 82 1.99 -13.29 16.29
CA THR A 82 2.04 -11.85 16.50
C THR A 82 1.45 -11.17 15.27
N VAL A 83 0.50 -10.26 15.48
CA VAL A 83 -0.11 -9.43 14.44
C VAL A 83 0.47 -8.03 14.58
N ILE A 84 1.00 -7.49 13.49
CA ILE A 84 1.71 -6.21 13.49
C ILE A 84 1.06 -5.30 12.43
N PRO A 85 0.15 -4.39 12.81
CA PRO A 85 -0.28 -3.34 11.90
C PRO A 85 0.92 -2.42 11.64
N LEU A 86 1.25 -2.24 10.37
CA LEU A 86 2.43 -1.49 9.95
C LEU A 86 2.18 0.01 9.88
N ILE A 87 0.93 0.40 9.64
CA ILE A 87 0.44 1.77 9.75
C ILE A 87 -0.43 1.85 11.01
N LYS A 88 -0.19 2.83 11.88
CA LYS A 88 -0.90 3.01 13.17
C LYS A 88 -1.38 4.47 13.33
N PRO A 89 -2.68 4.71 13.53
CA PRO A 89 -3.78 3.73 13.54
C PRO A 89 -3.99 3.09 12.16
N CYS A 90 -4.46 1.84 12.15
CA CYS A 90 -4.72 1.11 10.90
C CYS A 90 -6.06 1.56 10.30
N ARG A 91 -6.03 2.77 9.72
CA ARG A 91 -7.20 3.60 9.45
C ARG A 91 -7.25 4.04 7.99
N LEU A 92 -8.44 3.98 7.39
CA LEU A 92 -8.74 4.54 6.09
C LEU A 92 -9.78 5.66 6.25
N TYR A 93 -9.48 6.85 5.73
CA TYR A 93 -10.38 7.99 5.79
C TYR A 93 -11.38 7.96 4.64
N GLN A 94 -12.62 8.39 4.91
CA GLN A 94 -13.69 8.44 3.91
C GLN A 94 -13.28 9.23 2.67
N LYS A 95 -12.63 10.39 2.84
CA LYS A 95 -12.14 11.22 1.72
C LYS A 95 -11.18 10.48 0.77
N ASP A 96 -10.34 9.60 1.32
CA ASP A 96 -9.34 8.88 0.54
C ASP A 96 -9.99 7.69 -0.16
N ILE A 97 -10.97 7.06 0.48
CA ILE A 97 -11.84 6.02 -0.09
C ILE A 97 -12.65 6.60 -1.26
N ASP A 98 -13.25 7.77 -1.08
CA ASP A 98 -14.05 8.46 -2.10
C ASP A 98 -13.21 8.97 -3.28
N SER A 99 -11.89 9.13 -3.09
CA SER A 99 -10.98 9.58 -4.14
C SER A 99 -10.62 8.50 -5.16
N PHE A 100 -10.93 7.23 -4.88
CA PHE A 100 -10.72 6.14 -5.82
C PHE A 100 -11.78 6.20 -6.93
N ASP A 101 -11.35 6.46 -8.16
CA ASP A 101 -12.22 6.65 -9.32
C ASP A 101 -12.29 5.43 -10.25
N GLY A 102 -11.57 4.35 -9.93
CA GLY A 102 -11.56 3.12 -10.71
C GLY A 102 -10.83 3.22 -12.05
N THR A 103 -10.19 4.35 -12.34
CA THR A 103 -9.27 4.46 -13.48
C THR A 103 -7.98 3.70 -13.17
N ASP A 104 -7.26 3.31 -14.23
CA ASP A 104 -5.93 2.67 -14.15
C ASP A 104 -4.95 3.44 -13.28
N GLU A 105 -5.24 4.72 -13.04
CA GLU A 105 -4.41 5.69 -12.35
C GLU A 105 -4.76 5.88 -10.86
N SER A 106 -5.89 5.32 -10.41
CA SER A 106 -6.34 5.44 -9.04
C SER A 106 -5.78 4.33 -8.18
N ILE A 107 -5.09 4.71 -7.12
CA ILE A 107 -4.58 3.76 -6.11
C ILE A 107 -5.57 3.79 -4.95
N PRO A 108 -6.25 2.67 -4.65
CA PRO A 108 -7.17 2.64 -3.54
C PRO A 108 -6.39 2.77 -2.22
N PRO A 109 -6.99 3.33 -1.17
CA PRO A 109 -6.28 3.52 0.09
C PRO A 109 -6.01 2.16 0.75
N TYR A 110 -4.80 2.00 1.30
CA TYR A 110 -4.35 0.75 1.90
C TYR A 110 -3.89 0.91 3.34
N CYS A 111 -4.14 -0.15 4.11
CA CYS A 111 -3.43 -0.44 5.33
C CYS A 111 -2.67 -1.76 5.16
N PHE A 112 -1.47 -1.83 5.73
CA PHE A 112 -0.63 -3.02 5.68
C PHE A 112 -0.53 -3.68 7.05
N ILE A 113 -0.67 -5.01 7.07
CA ILE A 113 -0.63 -5.81 8.28
C ILE A 113 0.37 -6.94 8.05
N SER A 114 1.33 -7.11 8.96
CA SER A 114 2.25 -8.24 8.96
C SER A 114 1.92 -9.23 10.07
N PHE A 115 2.41 -10.46 9.92
CA PHE A 115 2.19 -11.56 10.85
C PHE A 115 3.50 -12.29 11.06
N GLN A 116 3.75 -12.67 12.30
CA GLN A 116 4.91 -13.47 12.66
C GLN A 116 4.47 -14.64 13.52
N GLY A 117 4.78 -15.86 13.07
CA GLY A 117 4.66 -17.08 13.87
C GLY A 117 6.00 -17.40 14.53
N SER A 118 6.00 -17.59 15.84
CA SER A 118 7.13 -18.15 16.57
C SER A 118 7.21 -19.68 16.39
N PRO A 119 8.32 -20.35 16.77
CA PRO A 119 8.47 -21.80 16.62
C PRO A 119 7.40 -22.63 17.36
N ASN A 120 6.76 -22.06 18.38
CA ASN A 120 5.67 -22.67 19.14
C ASN A 120 4.27 -22.20 18.69
N ALA A 121 4.17 -21.53 17.54
CA ALA A 121 2.89 -21.04 17.03
C ALA A 121 1.99 -22.19 16.58
N VAL A 122 0.69 -22.08 16.89
CA VAL A 122 -0.31 -23.05 16.43
C VAL A 122 -0.40 -23.03 14.90
N PRO A 123 -0.56 -24.17 14.20
CA PRO A 123 -0.41 -24.25 12.74
C PRO A 123 -1.27 -23.29 11.93
N THR A 124 -2.41 -22.85 12.46
CA THR A 124 -3.34 -21.93 11.81
C THR A 124 -3.70 -20.77 12.73
N LEU A 125 -3.57 -19.55 12.24
CA LEU A 125 -4.15 -18.34 12.80
C LEU A 125 -5.56 -18.17 12.27
N HIS A 126 -6.52 -18.06 13.18
CA HIS A 126 -7.84 -17.53 12.93
C HIS A 126 -8.01 -16.30 13.82
N TYR A 127 -7.99 -15.11 13.23
CA TYR A 127 -7.97 -13.87 13.98
C TYR A 127 -9.09 -12.94 13.51
N SER A 128 -9.96 -12.58 14.44
CA SER A 128 -11.08 -11.67 14.22
C SER A 128 -10.62 -10.23 14.39
N VAL A 129 -11.03 -9.37 13.46
CA VAL A 129 -10.68 -7.94 13.47
C VAL A 129 -11.95 -7.12 13.34
N PRO A 130 -12.47 -6.56 14.44
CA PRO A 130 -13.59 -5.63 14.39
C PRO A 130 -13.23 -4.39 13.57
N LEU A 131 -14.17 -3.95 12.74
CA LEU A 131 -14.08 -2.69 12.00
C LEU A 131 -14.77 -1.59 12.82
N VAL A 132 -14.01 -0.57 13.20
CA VAL A 132 -14.52 0.61 13.92
C VAL A 132 -14.89 1.69 12.89
N GLY A 133 -15.86 2.55 13.23
CA GLY A 133 -16.27 3.67 12.38
C GLY A 133 -17.43 3.37 11.42
N VAL A 134 -18.04 2.18 11.55
CA VAL A 134 -19.18 1.73 10.74
C VAL A 134 -20.50 1.77 11.53
N VAL A 135 -21.63 1.89 10.81
CA VAL A 135 -22.99 1.88 11.38
C VAL A 135 -23.33 0.51 11.96
N ASP A 136 -23.27 -0.51 11.11
CA ASP A 136 -23.51 -1.89 11.48
C ASP A 136 -22.17 -2.58 11.78
N PRO A 137 -22.03 -3.31 12.91
CA PRO A 137 -20.78 -3.97 13.25
C PRO A 137 -20.32 -4.94 12.15
N VAL A 138 -19.11 -4.70 11.63
CA VAL A 138 -18.43 -5.59 10.69
C VAL A 138 -17.22 -6.19 11.39
N THR A 139 -17.00 -7.50 11.23
CA THR A 139 -15.80 -8.19 11.71
C THR A 139 -15.16 -8.92 10.55
N LEU A 140 -13.89 -8.58 10.26
CA LEU A 140 -13.09 -9.25 9.26
C LEU A 140 -12.35 -10.43 9.89
N PHE A 141 -12.15 -11.49 9.12
CA PHE A 141 -11.41 -12.67 9.58
C PHE A 141 -10.12 -12.81 8.79
N ILE A 142 -9.01 -12.84 9.51
CA ILE A 142 -7.71 -13.20 8.97
C ILE A 142 -7.47 -14.68 9.21
N HIS A 143 -7.28 -15.41 8.12
CA HIS A 143 -6.87 -16.80 8.16
C HIS A 143 -5.46 -16.95 7.60
N ARG A 144 -4.53 -17.50 8.40
CA ARG A 144 -3.16 -17.82 7.96
C ARG A 144 -2.75 -19.19 8.45
N THR A 145 -2.00 -19.92 7.64
CA THR A 145 -1.42 -21.21 8.02
C THR A 145 0.10 -21.06 8.08
N LEU A 146 0.74 -21.53 9.15
CA LEU A 146 2.19 -21.72 9.20
C LEU A 146 2.56 -22.71 8.11
N LYS A 147 3.32 -22.27 7.12
CA LYS A 147 3.90 -23.19 6.15
C LYS A 147 5.10 -23.89 6.83
N SER A 148 5.02 -25.23 6.95
CA SER A 148 6.03 -26.10 7.59
C SER A 148 7.42 -26.07 6.93
N THR A 149 7.57 -25.39 5.79
CA THR A 149 8.81 -25.16 5.05
C THR A 149 8.81 -23.76 4.41
N ALA A 150 8.26 -22.75 5.09
CA ALA A 150 8.38 -21.38 4.59
C ALA A 150 9.87 -21.05 4.45
N PRO A 151 10.38 -20.64 3.27
CA PRO A 151 11.62 -19.89 3.26
C PRO A 151 11.49 -18.73 4.27
N PRO A 152 12.59 -18.31 4.92
CA PRO A 152 12.53 -17.21 5.85
C PRO A 152 11.74 -16.06 5.22
N SER A 153 10.78 -15.51 5.95
CA SER A 153 10.11 -14.26 5.55
C SER A 153 11.19 -13.31 5.07
N ALA A 154 11.00 -12.74 3.89
CA ALA A 154 11.95 -11.82 3.28
C ALA A 154 12.55 -10.89 4.36
N PRO A 155 13.86 -10.99 4.65
CA PRO A 155 14.44 -10.32 5.80
C PRO A 155 14.40 -8.80 5.67
N TYR A 156 14.24 -8.32 4.43
CA TYR A 156 14.13 -6.92 4.07
C TYR A 156 12.79 -6.63 3.39
N THR A 157 12.33 -5.40 3.57
CA THR A 157 11.14 -4.86 2.93
C THR A 157 11.51 -3.53 2.30
N GLY A 158 11.28 -3.42 0.99
CA GLY A 158 11.31 -2.16 0.25
C GLY A 158 9.99 -1.42 0.44
N LEU A 159 10.05 -0.11 0.67
CA LEU A 159 8.90 0.78 0.69
C LEU A 159 9.01 1.73 -0.48
N VAL A 160 7.97 1.76 -1.32
CA VAL A 160 7.81 2.73 -2.40
C VAL A 160 6.76 3.71 -1.94
N TYR A 161 7.12 4.98 -1.85
CA TYR A 161 6.21 6.04 -1.48
C TYR A 161 6.38 7.23 -2.41
N HIS A 162 5.29 7.95 -2.63
CA HIS A 162 5.28 9.10 -3.51
C HIS A 162 4.73 10.33 -2.81
N GLU A 163 5.27 11.49 -3.16
CA GLU A 163 4.78 12.80 -2.76
C GLU A 163 4.60 13.64 -4.03
N LYS A 164 3.37 14.08 -4.30
CA LYS A 164 3.09 14.99 -5.43
C LYS A 164 3.31 16.43 -4.99
N LYS A 165 4.15 17.18 -5.73
CA LYS A 165 4.39 18.62 -5.57
C LYS A 165 4.15 19.32 -6.89
N GLU A 166 3.05 20.08 -6.99
CA GLU A 166 2.68 20.79 -8.22
C GLU A 166 2.63 19.81 -9.43
N ASP A 167 3.54 19.98 -10.39
CA ASP A 167 3.67 19.15 -11.60
C ASP A 167 4.78 18.10 -11.52
N GLN A 168 5.38 17.94 -10.33
CA GLN A 168 6.44 16.98 -10.06
C GLN A 168 5.93 15.87 -9.13
N HIS A 169 6.21 14.63 -9.51
CA HIS A 169 6.05 13.46 -8.64
C HIS A 169 7.42 13.09 -8.08
N LEU A 170 7.53 13.15 -6.76
CA LEU A 170 8.72 12.66 -6.06
C LEU A 170 8.45 11.22 -5.62
N VAL A 171 9.09 10.26 -6.28
CA VAL A 171 8.99 8.85 -5.90
C VAL A 171 10.26 8.48 -5.15
N ILE A 172 10.07 7.86 -3.99
CA ILE A 172 11.14 7.47 -3.10
C ILE A 172 11.01 5.98 -2.84
N PHE A 173 12.12 5.28 -3.02
CA PHE A 173 12.28 3.90 -2.61
C PHE A 173 13.24 3.85 -1.43
N THR A 174 12.86 3.20 -0.35
CA THR A 174 13.75 2.90 0.78
C THR A 174 13.61 1.43 1.14
N ALA A 175 14.50 0.91 1.98
CA ALA A 175 14.38 -0.43 2.52
C ALA A 175 14.74 -0.46 3.99
N ALA A 176 14.09 -1.37 4.71
CA ALA A 176 14.38 -1.66 6.11
C ALA A 176 14.32 -3.16 6.33
N ARG A 177 14.94 -3.63 7.42
CA ARG A 177 14.67 -5.00 7.89
C ARG A 177 13.21 -5.13 8.26
N LEU A 178 12.61 -6.29 8.01
CA LEU A 178 11.19 -6.53 8.27
C LEU A 178 10.78 -6.19 9.71
N LYS A 179 11.63 -6.49 10.70
CA LYS A 179 11.39 -6.18 12.11
C LYS A 179 11.34 -4.68 12.42
N ASP A 180 11.95 -3.85 11.57
CA ASP A 180 12.08 -2.40 11.73
C ASP A 180 11.13 -1.62 10.81
N ILE A 181 10.31 -2.32 10.02
CA ILE A 181 9.44 -1.73 9.02
C ILE A 181 8.47 -0.69 9.60
N SER A 182 7.92 -0.95 10.79
CA SER A 182 7.03 0.01 11.47
C SER A 182 7.77 1.31 11.84
N ASN A 183 9.05 1.22 12.23
CA ASN A 183 9.83 2.43 12.52
C ASN A 183 10.11 3.20 11.22
N ALA A 184 10.43 2.49 10.12
CA ALA A 184 10.64 3.10 8.82
C ALA A 184 9.39 3.88 8.34
N ILE A 185 8.20 3.28 8.48
CA ILE A 185 6.94 3.94 8.14
C ILE A 185 6.75 5.20 8.97
N THR A 186 6.94 5.14 10.29
CA THR A 186 6.83 6.33 11.15
C THR A 186 7.84 7.42 10.77
N CYS A 187 9.06 7.06 10.39
CA CYS A 187 10.04 8.02 9.89
C CYS A 187 9.58 8.67 8.58
N ILE A 188 9.00 7.91 7.65
CA ILE A 188 8.45 8.44 6.38
C ILE A 188 7.29 9.39 6.67
N GLU A 189 6.33 9.01 7.51
CA GLU A 189 5.18 9.85 7.87
C GLU A 189 5.63 11.17 8.52
N ASN A 190 6.70 11.15 9.33
CA ASN A 190 7.24 12.34 9.96
C ASN A 190 8.02 13.25 8.99
N GLN A 191 8.82 12.66 8.08
CA GLN A 191 9.65 13.40 7.14
C GLN A 191 8.86 13.91 5.92
N TYR A 192 7.88 13.12 5.48
CA TYR A 192 7.06 13.33 4.30
C TYR A 192 5.57 13.15 4.68
N PRO A 193 4.97 14.10 5.40
CA PRO A 193 3.61 13.95 5.94
C PRO A 193 2.52 13.88 4.86
N LEU A 194 2.83 14.27 3.62
CA LEU A 194 1.95 14.15 2.47
C LEU A 194 2.26 12.93 1.60
N ALA A 195 3.34 12.20 1.91
CA ALA A 195 3.67 11.01 1.15
C ALA A 195 2.65 9.91 1.38
N ARG A 196 2.33 9.22 0.30
CA ARG A 196 1.52 8.00 0.33
C ARG A 196 2.45 6.82 0.07
N ILE A 197 2.40 5.81 0.93
CA ILE A 197 3.10 4.55 0.73
C ILE A 197 2.25 3.69 -0.22
N ASN A 198 2.80 3.39 -1.38
CA ASN A 198 2.06 2.74 -2.47
C ASN A 198 2.31 1.24 -2.46
N GLN A 199 3.55 0.84 -2.20
CA GLN A 199 3.96 -0.57 -2.29
C GLN A 199 4.91 -0.93 -1.16
N LEU A 200 4.76 -2.17 -0.69
CA LEU A 200 5.71 -2.84 0.16
C LEU A 200 6.19 -4.10 -0.56
N ILE A 201 7.50 -4.24 -0.73
CA ILE A 201 8.11 -5.31 -1.51
C ILE A 201 9.01 -6.12 -0.58
N GLY A 202 8.62 -7.35 -0.25
CA GLY A 202 9.50 -8.27 0.46
C GLY A 202 10.61 -8.79 -0.46
N PHE A 203 11.87 -8.67 -0.03
CA PHE A 203 13.02 -9.22 -0.73
C PHE A 203 14.13 -9.73 0.22
N ASP A 204 15.05 -10.51 -0.35
CA ASP A 204 16.37 -10.78 0.22
C ASP A 204 17.45 -10.25 -0.73
N PHE A 205 18.61 -9.87 -0.19
CA PHE A 205 19.75 -9.50 -1.03
C PHE A 205 20.31 -10.75 -1.70
N ASP A 206 20.74 -10.63 -2.96
CA ASP A 206 21.57 -11.67 -3.56
C ASP A 206 22.88 -11.78 -2.76
N SER A 207 23.26 -13.01 -2.41
CA SER A 207 24.52 -13.35 -1.77
C SER A 207 25.78 -12.73 -2.41
N ASN A 208 25.72 -12.42 -3.70
CA ASN A 208 26.84 -11.82 -4.45
C ASN A 208 26.79 -10.29 -4.51
N HIS A 209 25.73 -9.67 -3.98
CA HIS A 209 25.50 -8.23 -4.04
C HIS A 209 25.43 -7.62 -2.64
N ASP A 210 26.13 -6.51 -2.46
CA ASP A 210 26.12 -5.72 -1.21
C ASP A 210 25.16 -4.51 -1.31
N HIS A 211 24.44 -4.39 -2.42
CA HIS A 211 23.50 -3.32 -2.68
C HIS A 211 22.39 -3.79 -3.61
N ILE A 212 21.29 -3.03 -3.59
CA ILE A 212 20.25 -3.10 -4.61
C ILE A 212 20.34 -1.87 -5.50
N GLU A 213 19.93 -2.03 -6.76
CA GLU A 213 19.91 -0.95 -7.74
C GLU A 213 18.57 -0.92 -8.47
N LEU A 214 18.02 0.29 -8.61
CA LEU A 214 16.82 0.57 -9.40
C LEU A 214 17.23 0.92 -10.83
N ILE A 215 16.70 0.17 -11.79
CA ILE A 215 17.08 0.28 -13.19
C ILE A 215 16.03 1.10 -13.97
N PHE A 216 16.40 2.31 -14.40
CA PHE A 216 15.52 3.25 -15.10
C PHE A 216 15.78 3.34 -16.63
N ASP A 217 16.56 2.41 -17.18
CA ASP A 217 16.80 2.27 -18.63
C ASP A 217 16.23 0.96 -19.19
N ALA A 218 15.48 0.22 -18.38
CA ALA A 218 14.83 -1.01 -18.80
C ALA A 218 13.73 -0.74 -19.85
N PRO A 219 13.58 -1.61 -20.87
CA PRO A 219 12.51 -1.48 -21.85
C PRO A 219 11.13 -1.44 -21.19
N GLN A 220 10.28 -0.52 -21.66
CA GLN A 220 8.90 -0.36 -21.18
C GLN A 220 7.92 -0.87 -22.24
N ASP A 221 6.91 -1.63 -21.81
CA ASP A 221 5.85 -2.11 -22.71
C ASP A 221 4.86 -1.00 -23.07
N GLN A 222 4.69 -0.01 -22.18
CA GLN A 222 3.78 1.11 -22.37
C GLN A 222 4.52 2.38 -22.80
N SER A 223 3.78 3.27 -23.47
CA SER A 223 4.31 4.56 -23.91
C SER A 223 4.62 5.45 -22.71
N ILE A 224 5.81 6.07 -22.72
CA ILE A 224 6.24 7.05 -21.73
C ILE A 224 6.36 8.47 -22.33
N THR A 225 5.73 8.70 -23.49
CA THR A 225 5.84 9.97 -24.22
C THR A 225 5.43 11.16 -23.36
N GLY A 226 6.27 12.20 -23.37
CA GLY A 226 6.11 13.44 -22.58
C GLY A 226 6.37 13.28 -21.08
N TRP A 227 6.76 12.09 -20.61
CA TRP A 227 7.25 11.90 -19.26
C TRP A 227 8.77 11.97 -19.21
N THR A 228 9.29 12.71 -18.24
CA THR A 228 10.72 12.79 -17.92
C THR A 228 10.96 12.14 -16.57
N ILE A 229 11.90 11.18 -16.52
CA ILE A 229 12.27 10.44 -15.31
C ILE A 229 13.72 10.78 -14.99
N GLU A 230 13.96 11.43 -13.86
CA GLU A 230 15.28 11.87 -13.41
C GLU A 230 15.68 11.15 -12.12
N PRO A 231 16.45 10.05 -12.21
CA PRO A 231 16.97 9.38 -11.03
C PRO A 231 18.10 10.20 -10.40
N HIS A 232 17.97 10.54 -9.12
CA HIS A 232 19.01 11.23 -8.34
C HIS A 232 19.90 10.25 -7.57
N SER A 233 19.28 9.16 -7.12
CA SER A 233 19.95 8.05 -6.43
C SER A 233 19.24 6.76 -6.81
N THR A 234 19.99 5.79 -7.32
CA THR A 234 19.47 4.48 -7.77
C THR A 234 19.95 3.32 -6.93
N LYS A 235 20.97 3.53 -6.08
CA LYS A 235 21.64 2.47 -5.32
C LYS A 235 21.33 2.57 -3.84
N LEU A 236 21.08 1.42 -3.22
CA LEU A 236 20.87 1.30 -1.79
C LEU A 236 21.77 0.21 -1.23
N LEU A 237 22.71 0.59 -0.39
CA LEU A 237 23.66 -0.36 0.19
C LEU A 237 23.02 -1.16 1.32
N LYS A 238 23.29 -2.46 1.37
CA LYS A 238 22.83 -3.35 2.43
C LYS A 238 23.28 -2.88 3.80
N ASP A 239 24.52 -2.39 3.92
CA ASP A 239 25.09 -1.90 5.17
C ASP A 239 24.32 -0.67 5.72
N GLN A 240 23.77 0.19 4.86
CA GLN A 240 22.95 1.33 5.23
C GLN A 240 21.59 0.86 5.74
N VAL A 241 20.98 -0.10 5.05
CA VAL A 241 19.70 -0.71 5.46
C VAL A 241 19.84 -1.41 6.81
N ASP A 242 20.92 -2.15 7.01
CA ASP A 242 21.22 -2.80 8.29
C ASP A 242 21.51 -1.78 9.39
N ARG A 243 22.18 -0.66 9.07
CA ARG A 243 22.47 0.44 10.01
C ARG A 243 21.23 1.17 10.49
N PHE A 244 20.24 1.38 9.62
CA PHE A 244 18.97 2.03 9.99
C PHE A 244 18.34 1.38 11.22
N SER A 245 18.37 0.05 11.30
CA SER A 245 17.84 -0.68 12.44
C SER A 245 18.48 -0.36 13.79
N PHE A 246 19.66 0.26 13.81
CA PHE A 246 20.36 0.65 15.02
C PHE A 246 20.15 2.12 15.35
N THR A 247 20.15 3.00 14.35
CA THR A 247 20.04 4.46 14.57
C THR A 247 18.60 4.95 14.56
N LYS A 248 17.76 4.41 13.67
CA LYS A 248 16.39 4.87 13.38
C LYS A 248 16.27 6.35 12.95
N ASP A 249 17.39 6.99 12.58
CA ASP A 249 17.44 8.44 12.34
C ASP A 249 17.39 8.82 10.85
N LEU A 250 18.05 8.03 9.98
CA LEU A 250 18.11 8.31 8.55
C LEU A 250 17.80 7.05 7.75
N LEU A 251 16.70 7.10 6.99
CA LEU A 251 16.33 6.06 6.03
C LEU A 251 17.20 6.24 4.78
N PRO A 252 18.02 5.23 4.42
CA PRO A 252 18.73 5.29 3.16
C PRO A 252 17.70 5.15 2.04
N SER A 253 17.79 5.98 1.00
CA SER A 253 16.77 6.01 -0.04
C SER A 253 17.34 6.24 -1.44
N CYS A 254 16.64 5.65 -2.40
CA CYS A 254 16.72 5.96 -3.81
C CYS A 254 15.63 6.98 -4.12
N LEU A 255 15.98 7.98 -4.92
CA LEU A 255 15.13 9.14 -5.19
C LEU A 255 15.02 9.31 -6.70
N VAL A 256 13.80 9.40 -7.19
CA VAL A 256 13.52 9.71 -8.59
C VAL A 256 12.49 10.83 -8.67
N SER A 257 12.79 11.84 -9.47
CA SER A 257 11.82 12.85 -9.86
C SER A 257 11.16 12.42 -11.16
N VAL A 258 9.85 12.55 -11.23
CA VAL A 258 9.10 12.29 -12.46
C VAL A 258 8.26 13.51 -12.80
N TYR A 259 8.36 13.95 -14.06
CA TYR A 259 7.68 15.14 -14.58
C TYR A 259 6.86 14.77 -15.80
N GLY A 260 5.64 15.31 -15.91
CA GLY A 260 4.84 15.24 -17.12
C GLY A 260 4.86 16.57 -17.84
N SER A 261 5.22 16.59 -19.13
CA SER A 261 5.01 17.75 -19.99
C SER A 261 3.51 17.90 -20.34
N PRO A 262 3.07 19.05 -20.88
CA PRO A 262 1.67 19.25 -21.27
C PRO A 262 1.15 18.28 -22.33
N ASP A 263 2.06 17.70 -23.13
CA ASP A 263 1.80 16.67 -24.14
C ASP A 263 2.04 15.24 -23.64
N ALA A 264 2.32 15.07 -22.34
CA ALA A 264 2.49 13.76 -21.74
C ALA A 264 1.24 12.91 -21.91
N VAL A 265 1.45 11.62 -22.15
CA VAL A 265 0.35 10.65 -22.03
C VAL A 265 -0.28 10.79 -20.64
N PRO A 266 -1.61 10.66 -20.50
CA PRO A 266 -2.31 10.97 -19.24
C PRO A 266 -1.74 10.24 -18.04
N THR A 267 -1.34 8.99 -18.26
CA THR A 267 -0.80 8.08 -17.26
C THR A 267 0.61 7.64 -17.63
N LEU A 268 1.52 7.68 -16.67
CA LEU A 268 2.76 6.93 -16.72
C LEU A 268 2.57 5.60 -16.01
N HIS A 269 2.74 4.50 -16.73
CA HIS A 269 2.96 3.18 -16.15
C HIS A 269 4.41 2.77 -16.45
N TYR A 270 5.24 2.75 -15.42
CA TYR A 270 6.67 2.54 -15.55
C TYR A 270 7.16 1.46 -14.58
N SER A 271 7.62 0.34 -15.13
CA SER A 271 8.14 -0.77 -14.36
C SER A 271 9.64 -0.60 -14.17
N VAL A 272 10.08 -0.52 -12.92
CA VAL A 272 11.49 -0.36 -12.51
C VAL A 272 12.00 -1.70 -11.97
N PRO A 273 12.86 -2.42 -12.70
CA PRO A 273 13.49 -3.63 -12.18
C PRO A 273 14.37 -3.31 -10.96
N LEU A 274 14.30 -4.20 -9.97
CA LEU A 274 15.14 -4.17 -8.79
C LEU A 274 16.23 -5.24 -8.94
N VAL A 275 17.49 -4.82 -9.07
CA VAL A 275 18.66 -5.69 -9.19
C VAL A 275 19.35 -5.81 -7.83
N GLY A 276 20.10 -6.91 -7.61
CA GLY A 276 20.78 -7.18 -6.34
C GLY A 276 19.91 -7.88 -5.30
N VAL A 277 18.71 -8.33 -5.70
CA VAL A 277 17.81 -9.16 -4.90
C VAL A 277 17.87 -10.62 -5.33
N ALA A 278 17.70 -11.55 -4.39
CA ALA A 278 17.79 -12.99 -4.66
C ALA A 278 16.72 -13.50 -5.63
N ASP A 279 15.49 -12.97 -5.52
CA ASP A 279 14.40 -13.21 -6.45
C ASP A 279 14.10 -11.92 -7.22
N PRO A 280 14.06 -11.91 -8.56
CA PRO A 280 13.75 -10.71 -9.33
C PRO A 280 12.45 -10.04 -8.89
N LYS A 281 12.52 -8.73 -8.62
CA LYS A 281 11.38 -7.88 -8.27
C LYS A 281 11.31 -6.68 -9.20
N THR A 282 10.11 -6.13 -9.31
CA THR A 282 9.83 -4.92 -10.09
C THR A 282 9.02 -3.99 -9.20
N ILE A 283 9.32 -2.69 -9.28
CA ILE A 283 8.53 -1.62 -8.69
C ILE A 283 7.68 -1.02 -9.82
N ASP A 284 6.38 -0.93 -9.62
CA ASP A 284 5.49 -0.34 -10.63
C ASP A 284 5.19 1.12 -10.25
N LEU A 285 5.57 2.07 -11.10
CA LEU A 285 5.27 3.47 -10.91
C LEU A 285 4.06 3.83 -11.76
N LEU A 286 3.01 4.29 -11.09
CA LEU A 286 1.75 4.68 -11.70
C LEU A 286 1.43 6.12 -11.34
N LEU A 287 1.57 7.05 -12.30
CA LEU A 287 1.49 8.50 -12.07
C LEU A 287 0.57 9.20 -13.10
N LYS A 288 -0.17 10.23 -12.67
CA LYS A 288 -1.03 11.07 -13.53
C LYS A 288 -0.35 12.36 -13.92
N SER A 289 -0.42 12.76 -15.20
CA SER A 289 0.00 14.09 -15.62
C SER A 289 -1.00 15.13 -15.13
N SER A 290 -0.53 16.34 -14.84
CA SER A 290 -1.42 17.46 -14.54
C SER A 290 -2.05 17.92 -15.86
N MET A 291 -3.21 17.39 -16.24
CA MET A 291 -3.96 18.01 -17.34
C MET A 291 -4.37 19.42 -16.92
N THR A 292 -3.77 20.44 -17.52
CA THR A 292 -4.44 21.74 -17.62
C THR A 292 -5.68 21.51 -18.47
N SER A 293 -6.86 21.63 -17.87
CA SER A 293 -8.08 21.80 -18.67
C SER A 293 -7.88 23.08 -19.48
N LEU A 294 -7.57 22.95 -20.76
CA LEU A 294 -7.73 24.05 -21.71
C LEU A 294 -9.24 24.31 -21.80
N GLN A 295 -9.70 25.30 -21.03
CA GLN A 295 -10.92 26.04 -21.33
C GLN A 295 -10.68 26.98 -22.50
#